data_AF-A0A2N5IRA5-F1
#
_entry.id   AF-A0A2N5IRA5-F1
#
_cell.length_a   1.000
_cell.length_b   1.000
_cell.length_c   1.000
_cell.angle_alpha   90.00
_cell.angle_beta   90.00
_cell.angle_gamma   90.00
#
_symmetry.space_group_name_H-M   'P 1'
#
loop_
_entity.id
_entity.type
_entity.pdbx_description
1 polymer ?
#
loop_
_entity_poly.entity_id
_entity_poly.type
_entity_poly.pdbx_seq_one_letter_code
_entity_poly.pdbx_strand_id
1 'polypeptide(L)'
;MMRFEDYSPEMQEKLIALGNAAADAIEEKTAPNSGIPENDPDFSPDLEISRLLNRRKSELETIDARIAQMVLIMRQRGQSWETIGHKLGITGEATRLRYAKLMKP
;
A
#
# COMPACT_ATOMS: atom_id res chain seq x y z
N MET A 1 24.85 3.32 -17.73
CA MET A 1 23.90 4.28 -17.14
C MET A 1 24.48 4.69 -15.80
N MET A 2 24.59 5.99 -15.52
CA MET A 2 25.16 6.49 -14.26
C MET A 2 24.14 6.27 -13.14
N ARG A 3 24.55 5.61 -12.06
CA ARG A 3 23.70 5.33 -10.90
C ARG A 3 23.69 6.54 -9.97
N PHE A 4 22.67 6.62 -9.12
CA PHE A 4 22.55 7.69 -8.14
C PHE A 4 23.78 7.76 -7.20
N GLU A 5 24.33 6.60 -6.87
CA GLU A 5 25.53 6.42 -6.06
C GLU A 5 26.80 7.00 -6.71
N ASP A 6 26.81 7.18 -8.03
CA ASP A 6 27.97 7.68 -8.79
C ASP A 6 28.09 9.22 -8.72
N TYR A 7 27.12 9.93 -8.13
CA TYR A 7 27.15 11.38 -7.96
C TYR A 7 27.86 11.82 -6.69
N SER A 8 28.44 13.03 -6.71
CA SER A 8 28.99 13.64 -5.49
C SER A 8 27.91 13.81 -4.41
N PRO A 9 28.26 13.72 -3.11
CA PRO A 9 27.30 13.87 -2.01
C PRO A 9 26.42 15.13 -2.10
N GLU A 10 27.01 16.27 -2.48
CA GLU A 10 26.28 17.54 -2.63
C GLU A 10 25.22 17.49 -3.75
N MET A 11 25.50 16.75 -4.83
CA MET A 11 24.56 16.57 -5.94
C MET A 11 23.47 15.56 -5.59
N GLN A 12 23.80 14.50 -4.84
CA GLN A 12 22.81 13.58 -4.29
C GLN A 12 21.83 14.31 -3.37
N GLU A 13 22.34 15.17 -2.49
CA GLU A 13 21.51 15.97 -1.57
C GLU A 13 20.59 16.93 -2.31
N LYS A 14 21.09 17.63 -3.34
CA LYS A 14 20.24 18.49 -4.21
C LYS A 14 19.17 17.69 -4.96
N LEU A 15 19.50 16.49 -5.43
CA LEU A 15 18.54 15.62 -6.13
C LEU A 15 17.48 15.06 -5.16
N ILE A 16 17.86 14.71 -3.93
CA ILE A 16 16.91 14.31 -2.87
C ILE A 16 15.99 15.47 -2.54
N ALA A 17 16.54 16.67 -2.31
CA ALA A 17 15.75 17.86 -2.02
C ALA A 17 14.77 18.19 -3.15
N LEU A 18 15.20 18.07 -4.41
CA LEU A 18 14.35 18.25 -5.58
C LEU A 18 13.26 17.17 -5.67
N GLY A 19 13.60 15.92 -5.41
CA GLY A 19 12.65 14.81 -5.38
C GLY A 19 11.59 14.99 -4.29
N ASN A 20 12.00 15.42 -3.10
CA ASN A 20 11.10 15.71 -1.99
C ASN A 20 10.18 16.89 -2.33
N ALA A 21 10.71 18.00 -2.84
CA ALA A 21 9.91 19.15 -3.24
C ALA A 21 8.91 18.80 -4.37
N ALA A 22 9.30 17.94 -5.32
CA ALA A 22 8.40 17.44 -6.35
C ALA A 22 7.32 16.51 -5.77
N ALA A 23 7.67 15.67 -4.80
CA ALA A 23 6.72 14.81 -4.10
C ALA A 23 5.71 15.65 -3.29
N ASP A 24 6.17 16.65 -2.54
CA ASP A 24 5.32 17.55 -1.75
C ASP A 24 4.35 18.34 -2.65
N ALA A 25 4.82 18.85 -3.79
CA ALA A 25 3.97 19.57 -4.74
C ALA A 25 2.93 18.66 -5.40
N ILE A 26 3.26 17.38 -5.63
CA ILE A 26 2.28 16.37 -6.08
C ILE A 26 1.32 16.04 -4.95
N GLU A 27 1.78 15.89 -3.72
CA GLU A 27 0.95 15.60 -2.55
C GLU A 27 -0.04 16.74 -2.28
N GLU A 28 0.38 18.00 -2.36
CA GLU A 28 -0.49 19.18 -2.26
C GLU A 28 -1.57 19.19 -3.36
N LYS A 29 -1.20 18.85 -4.59
CA LYS A 29 -2.14 18.77 -5.72
C LYS A 29 -3.00 17.51 -5.72
N THR A 30 -2.62 16.48 -4.97
CA THR A 30 -3.35 15.20 -4.91
C THR A 30 -4.06 15.01 -3.58
N ALA A 31 -3.83 15.92 -2.63
CA ALA A 31 -4.54 15.99 -1.37
C ALA A 31 -6.04 16.09 -1.66
N PRO A 32 -6.86 15.23 -1.02
CA PRO A 32 -8.30 15.34 -1.17
C PRO A 32 -8.75 16.69 -0.63
N ASN A 33 -9.41 17.48 -1.47
CA ASN A 33 -10.01 18.73 -1.04
C ASN A 33 -11.05 18.42 0.05
N SER A 34 -10.99 19.09 1.19
CA SER A 34 -11.89 18.83 2.32
C SER A 34 -13.33 19.31 2.09
N GLY A 35 -13.60 19.98 0.95
CA GLY A 35 -14.91 20.45 0.51
C GLY A 35 -15.59 19.52 -0.50
N ILE A 36 -16.66 20.01 -1.14
CA ILE A 36 -17.29 19.32 -2.30
C ILE A 36 -16.28 19.40 -3.46
N PRO A 37 -15.77 18.27 -3.99
CA PRO A 37 -14.74 18.28 -5.03
C PRO A 37 -15.13 19.08 -6.27
N GLU A 38 -16.42 19.06 -6.63
CA GLU A 38 -16.98 19.78 -7.77
C GLU A 38 -16.90 21.32 -7.67
N ASN A 39 -16.65 21.86 -6.47
CA ASN A 39 -16.46 23.29 -6.25
C ASN A 39 -14.99 23.73 -6.41
N ASP A 40 -14.08 22.79 -6.65
CA ASP A 40 -12.66 23.07 -6.87
C ASP A 40 -12.45 23.58 -8.31
N PRO A 41 -11.81 24.75 -8.53
CA PRO A 41 -11.49 25.23 -9.87
C PRO A 41 -10.59 24.26 -10.66
N ASP A 42 -9.84 23.40 -9.97
CA ASP A 42 -8.99 22.36 -10.56
C ASP A 42 -9.66 20.97 -10.55
N PHE A 43 -10.99 20.89 -10.35
CA PHE A 43 -11.72 19.64 -10.35
C PHE A 43 -11.60 18.91 -11.69
N SER A 44 -11.12 17.66 -11.61
CA SER A 44 -11.13 16.72 -12.72
C SER A 44 -11.79 15.42 -12.26
N PRO A 45 -12.93 15.02 -12.85
CA PRO A 45 -13.62 13.77 -12.50
C PRO A 45 -12.71 12.54 -12.62
N ASP A 46 -11.90 12.47 -13.68
CA ASP A 46 -11.00 11.34 -13.92
C ASP A 46 -9.88 11.27 -12.88
N LEU A 47 -9.35 12.43 -12.46
CA LEU A 47 -8.36 12.51 -11.40
C LEU A 47 -8.94 12.08 -10.05
N GLU A 48 -10.16 12.52 -9.73
CA GLU A 48 -10.81 12.17 -8.47
C GLU A 48 -11.18 10.68 -8.39
N ILE A 49 -11.66 10.09 -9.49
CA ILE A 49 -11.84 8.64 -9.61
C ILE A 49 -10.51 7.92 -9.40
N SER A 50 -9.43 8.40 -10.02
CA SER A 50 -8.10 7.81 -9.87
C SER A 50 -7.60 7.88 -8.42
N ARG A 51 -7.79 9.01 -7.73
CA ARG A 51 -7.46 9.18 -6.30
C ARG A 51 -8.27 8.22 -5.43
N LEU A 52 -9.56 8.11 -5.67
CA LEU A 52 -10.43 7.18 -4.94
C LEU A 52 -9.98 5.74 -5.13
N LEU A 53 -9.71 5.32 -6.37
CA LEU A 53 -9.24 3.97 -6.68
C LEU A 53 -7.89 3.68 -6.03
N ASN A 54 -6.95 4.63 -6.07
CA ASN A 54 -5.65 4.49 -5.41
C ASN A 54 -5.78 4.37 -3.89
N ARG A 55 -6.64 5.19 -3.26
CA ARG A 55 -6.93 5.10 -1.83
C ARG A 55 -7.52 3.74 -1.48
N ARG A 56 -8.52 3.28 -2.22
CA ARG A 56 -9.14 1.96 -2.01
C ARG A 56 -8.15 0.82 -2.18
N LYS A 57 -7.25 0.91 -3.18
CA LYS A 57 -6.18 -0.06 -3.37
C LYS A 57 -5.25 -0.11 -2.15
N SER A 58 -4.78 1.04 -1.67
CA SER A 58 -3.94 1.13 -0.46
C SER A 58 -4.64 0.59 0.79
N GLU A 59 -5.92 0.89 0.97
CA GLU A 59 -6.75 0.35 2.07
C GLU A 59 -6.83 -1.19 1.99
N LEU A 60 -7.09 -1.74 0.80
CA LEU A 60 -7.15 -3.19 0.58
C LEU A 60 -5.80 -3.86 0.85
N GLU A 61 -4.70 -3.28 0.38
CA GLU A 61 -3.35 -3.79 0.65
C GLU A 61 -3.04 -3.81 2.15
N THR A 62 -3.46 -2.77 2.88
CA THR A 62 -3.32 -2.69 4.34
C THR A 62 -4.12 -3.78 5.05
N ILE A 63 -5.35 -4.02 4.62
CA ILE A 63 -6.21 -5.09 5.18
C ILE A 63 -5.59 -6.45 4.91
N ASP A 64 -5.15 -6.71 3.67
CA ASP A 64 -4.52 -7.98 3.29
C ASP A 64 -3.24 -8.25 4.10
N ALA A 65 -2.41 -7.22 4.32
CA ALA A 65 -1.21 -7.34 5.16
C ALA A 65 -1.56 -7.69 6.62
N ARG A 66 -2.61 -7.07 7.17
CA ARG A 66 -3.07 -7.35 8.53
C ARG A 66 -3.65 -8.76 8.67
N ILE A 67 -4.40 -9.23 7.68
CA ILE A 67 -4.90 -10.62 7.63
C ILE A 67 -3.72 -11.59 7.59
N ALA A 68 -2.74 -11.35 6.72
CA ALA A 68 -1.54 -12.17 6.60
C ALA A 68 -0.76 -12.27 7.93
N GLN A 69 -0.55 -11.15 8.63
CA GLN A 69 0.08 -11.13 9.95
C GLN A 69 -0.72 -11.97 10.96
N MET A 70 -2.04 -11.84 10.98
CA MET A 70 -2.87 -12.58 11.93
C MET A 70 -2.86 -14.08 11.66
N VAL A 71 -2.87 -14.50 10.39
CA VAL A 71 -2.70 -15.90 9.98
C VAL A 71 -1.34 -16.44 10.44
N LEU A 72 -0.27 -15.67 10.27
CA LEU A 72 1.07 -16.06 10.73
C LEU A 72 1.09 -16.31 12.25
N ILE A 73 0.55 -15.38 13.04
CA ILE A 73 0.45 -15.51 14.50
C ILE A 73 -0.37 -16.75 14.89
N MET A 74 -1.51 -16.98 14.24
CA MET A 74 -2.36 -18.15 14.50
C MET A 74 -1.63 -19.47 14.21
N ARG A 75 -0.89 -19.52 13.10
CA ARG A 75 -0.08 -20.69 12.75
C ARG A 75 1.08 -20.92 13.71
N GLN A 76 1.76 -19.86 14.14
CA GLN A 76 2.81 -19.94 15.17
C GLN A 76 2.26 -20.44 16.50
N ARG A 77 1.00 -20.11 16.84
CA ARG A 77 0.27 -20.64 17.99
C ARG A 77 -0.29 -22.05 17.78
N GLY A 78 0.04 -22.72 16.69
CA GLY A 78 -0.33 -24.11 16.41
C GLY A 78 -1.75 -24.32 15.86
N GLN A 79 -2.49 -23.27 15.50
CA GLN A 79 -3.83 -23.46 14.88
C GLN A 79 -3.69 -24.11 13.51
N SER A 80 -4.56 -25.07 13.19
CA SER A 80 -4.58 -25.73 11.89
C SER A 80 -5.07 -24.79 10.79
N TRP A 81 -4.74 -25.09 9.54
CA TRP A 81 -5.26 -24.35 8.39
C TRP A 81 -6.78 -24.37 8.32
N GLU A 82 -7.41 -25.48 8.75
CA GLU A 82 -8.87 -25.63 8.80
C GLU A 82 -9.51 -24.65 9.79
N THR A 83 -8.96 -24.57 11.00
CA THR A 83 -9.46 -23.63 12.02
C THR A 83 -9.31 -22.18 11.57
N ILE A 84 -8.20 -21.84 10.92
CA ILE A 84 -7.95 -20.48 10.42
C ILE A 84 -8.90 -20.18 9.26
N GLY A 85 -9.06 -21.10 8.31
CA GLY A 85 -9.97 -20.94 7.18
C GLY A 85 -11.41 -20.72 7.63
N HIS A 86 -11.88 -21.53 8.57
CA HIS A 86 -13.23 -21.36 9.14
C HIS A 86 -13.46 -19.95 9.70
N LYS A 87 -12.46 -19.36 10.39
CA LYS A 87 -12.53 -17.98 10.89
C LYS A 87 -12.50 -16.92 9.80
N LEU A 88 -11.85 -17.22 8.66
CA LEU A 88 -11.80 -16.35 7.50
C LEU A 88 -12.98 -16.56 6.53
N GLY A 89 -13.91 -17.49 6.84
CA GLY A 89 -15.04 -17.82 5.97
C GLY A 89 -14.66 -18.56 4.68
N ILE A 90 -13.49 -19.22 4.66
CA ILE A 90 -12.99 -19.99 3.52
C ILE A 90 -12.55 -21.39 3.94
N THR A 91 -12.27 -22.28 2.99
CA THR A 91 -11.79 -23.63 3.33
C THR A 91 -10.36 -23.59 3.90
N GLY A 92 -10.00 -24.60 4.69
CA GLY A 92 -8.62 -24.73 5.17
C GLY A 92 -7.61 -24.86 4.03
N GLU A 93 -7.98 -25.56 2.96
CA GLU A 93 -7.12 -25.70 1.78
C GLU A 93 -6.90 -24.36 1.05
N ALA A 94 -7.95 -23.56 0.85
CA ALA A 94 -7.81 -22.21 0.27
C ALA A 94 -6.90 -21.32 1.13
N THR A 95 -7.04 -21.43 2.45
CA THR A 95 -6.18 -20.72 3.42
C THR A 95 -4.72 -21.15 3.29
N ARG A 96 -4.47 -22.47 3.23
CA ARG A 96 -3.13 -23.04 3.06
C ARG A 96 -2.49 -22.54 1.77
N LEU A 97 -3.19 -22.63 0.64
CA LEU A 97 -2.67 -22.18 -0.66
C LEU A 97 -2.33 -20.68 -0.65
N ARG A 98 -3.18 -19.86 -0.03
CA ARG A 98 -2.97 -18.40 0.01
C ARG A 98 -1.78 -18.00 0.90
N TYR A 99 -1.63 -18.63 2.07
CA TYR A 99 -0.72 -18.13 3.11
C TYR A 99 0.49 -19.03 3.43
N ALA A 100 0.57 -20.27 2.92
CA ALA A 100 1.70 -21.16 3.23
C ALA A 100 3.06 -20.58 2.78
N LYS A 101 3.09 -19.78 1.71
CA LYS A 101 4.31 -19.09 1.24
C LYS A 101 4.88 -18.10 2.25
N LEU A 102 4.06 -17.56 3.15
CA LEU A 102 4.48 -16.59 4.17
C LEU A 102 5.19 -17.25 5.36
N MET A 103 5.14 -18.58 5.47
CA MET A 103 5.75 -19.31 6.58
C MET A 103 7.16 -19.84 6.26
N LYS A 104 7.69 -19.59 5.07
CA LYS A 104 9.07 -19.94 4.72
C LYS A 104 10.01 -18.84 5.26
N PRO A 105 11.11 -19.20 5.93
CA PRO A 105 12.13 -18.24 6.35
C PRO A 105 12.83 -17.59 5.15
#